data_AF-A0A3M7S3M6-F1
#
_entry.id   AF-A0A3M7S3M6-F1
#
_cell.length_a   1.000
_cell.length_b   1.000
_cell.length_c   1.000
_cell.angle_alpha   90.00
_cell.angle_beta   90.00
_cell.angle_gamma   90.00
#
_symmetry.space_group_name_H-M   'P 1'
#
loop_
_entity.id
_entity.type
_entity.pdbx_description
1 polymer ?
#
loop_
_entity_poly.entity_id
_entity_poly.type
_entity_poly.pdbx_seq_one_letter_code
_entity_poly.pdbx_strand_id
1 'polypeptide(L)'
;MQTSASSKVINENVILKNYEKKVKEEVRLINENLFEMLKLLKIDDSSKIYDDLGLNKGSQAEIDSFEIEIRSSNLVKSTESLSKIVSDLKDLTILNDFKSINSQITSHCQFLRMNENDIDIQLRMAKDVLFKLLQDLQNEYYTSRYK
;
A
#
# COMPACT_ATOMS: atom_id res chain seq x y z
N MET A 1 10.94 19.07 13.13
CA MET A 1 9.86 18.12 12.76
C MET A 1 10.16 17.26 11.52
N GLN A 2 11.35 17.33 10.89
CA GLN A 2 11.69 16.56 9.67
C GLN A 2 12.12 15.09 9.93
N THR A 3 12.42 14.69 11.17
CA THR A 3 12.96 13.36 11.48
C THR A 3 11.89 12.25 11.48
N SER A 4 10.63 12.56 11.78
CA SER A 4 9.56 11.56 11.91
C SER A 4 9.11 10.94 10.57
N ALA A 5 9.13 11.70 9.48
CA ALA A 5 8.73 11.22 8.16
C ALA A 5 9.78 10.26 7.56
N SER A 6 11.07 10.59 7.72
CA SER A 6 12.19 9.78 7.21
C SER A 6 12.25 8.39 7.86
N SER A 7 12.10 8.32 9.19
CA SER A 7 12.09 7.03 9.92
C SER A 7 10.92 6.13 9.53
N LYS A 8 9.76 6.72 9.17
CA LYS A 8 8.57 5.97 8.76
C LYS A 8 8.72 5.37 7.37
N VAL A 9 9.27 6.13 6.42
CA VAL A 9 9.59 5.67 5.06
C VAL A 9 10.65 4.56 5.07
N ILE A 10 11.65 4.66 5.96
CA ILE A 10 12.65 3.61 6.14
C ILE A 10 11.99 2.31 6.65
N ASN A 11 11.07 2.42 7.61
CA ASN A 11 10.37 1.25 8.16
C ASN A 11 9.47 0.57 7.11
N GLU A 12 8.75 1.36 6.30
CA GLU A 12 7.91 0.85 5.21
C GLU A 12 8.72 0.12 4.13
N ASN A 13 9.87 0.66 3.74
CA ASN A 13 10.79 -0.01 2.81
C ASN A 13 11.37 -1.31 3.38
N VAL A 14 11.63 -1.37 4.68
CA VAL A 14 12.08 -2.61 5.36
C VAL A 14 10.96 -3.65 5.36
N ILE A 15 9.71 -3.25 5.63
CA ILE A 15 8.54 -4.13 5.58
C ILE A 15 8.34 -4.70 4.17
N LEU A 16 8.40 -3.85 3.13
CA LEU A 16 8.25 -4.28 1.74
C LEU A 16 9.34 -5.28 1.32
N LYS A 17 10.60 -5.04 1.71
CA LYS A 17 11.69 -5.99 1.46
C LYS A 17 11.47 -7.33 2.16
N ASN A 18 10.94 -7.31 3.38
CA ASN A 18 10.62 -8.53 4.10
C ASN A 18 9.48 -9.31 3.42
N TYR A 19 8.44 -8.62 2.95
CA TYR A 19 7.38 -9.25 2.16
C TYR A 19 7.91 -9.83 0.84
N GLU A 20 8.78 -9.12 0.12
CA GLU A 20 9.40 -9.64 -1.10
C GLU A 20 10.17 -10.94 -0.84
N LYS A 21 11.00 -10.96 0.22
CA LYS A 21 11.72 -12.17 0.64
C LYS A 21 10.76 -13.29 0.99
N LYS A 22 9.69 -12.98 1.71
CA LYS A 22 8.70 -13.98 2.13
C LYS A 22 7.93 -14.55 0.94
N VAL A 23 7.50 -13.72 -0.01
CA VAL A 23 6.84 -14.19 -1.24
C VAL A 23 7.73 -15.15 -2.02
N LYS A 24 9.01 -14.82 -2.19
CA LYS A 24 9.97 -15.71 -2.87
C LYS A 24 10.07 -17.06 -2.17
N GLU A 25 10.13 -17.07 -0.84
CA GLU A 25 10.21 -18.31 -0.07
C GLU A 25 8.93 -19.14 -0.16
N GLU A 26 7.75 -18.53 -0.01
CA GLU A 26 6.48 -19.27 -0.09
C GLU A 26 6.26 -19.85 -1.49
N VAL A 27 6.60 -19.11 -2.56
CA VAL A 27 6.54 -19.63 -3.94
C VAL A 27 7.51 -20.79 -4.14
N ARG A 28 8.71 -20.72 -3.55
CA ARG A 28 9.68 -21.83 -3.58
C ARG A 28 9.11 -23.07 -2.90
N LEU A 29 8.55 -22.92 -1.70
CA LEU A 29 7.96 -24.03 -0.94
C LEU A 29 6.76 -24.65 -1.67
N ILE A 30 5.91 -23.85 -2.31
CA ILE A 30 4.81 -24.34 -3.13
C ILE A 30 5.35 -25.21 -4.28
N ASN A 31 6.35 -24.73 -5.00
CA ASN A 31 6.94 -25.47 -6.11
C ASN A 31 7.62 -26.77 -5.65
N GLU A 32 8.38 -26.72 -4.55
CA GLU A 32 9.04 -27.91 -3.98
C GLU A 32 8.01 -28.96 -3.55
N ASN A 33 6.96 -28.57 -2.82
CA ASN A 33 5.91 -29.51 -2.41
C ASN A 33 5.15 -30.10 -3.61
N LEU A 34 4.80 -29.27 -4.60
CA LEU A 34 4.16 -29.74 -5.84
C LEU A 34 5.05 -30.73 -6.59
N PHE A 35 6.33 -30.42 -6.73
CA PHE A 35 7.26 -31.27 -7.47
C PHE A 35 7.45 -32.64 -6.82
N GLU A 36 7.58 -32.69 -5.49
CA GLU A 36 7.69 -33.97 -4.78
C GLU A 36 6.38 -34.77 -4.84
N MET A 37 5.20 -34.14 -4.72
CA MET A 37 3.92 -34.83 -4.94
C MET A 37 3.84 -35.46 -6.33
N LEU A 38 4.29 -34.74 -7.36
CA LEU A 38 4.33 -35.27 -8.73
C LEU A 38 5.30 -36.44 -8.90
N LYS A 39 6.39 -36.52 -8.11
CA LYS A 39 7.27 -37.69 -8.11
C LYS A 39 6.59 -38.90 -7.48
N LEU A 40 5.89 -38.72 -6.36
CA LEU A 40 5.16 -39.81 -5.68
C LEU A 40 4.04 -40.37 -6.56
N LEU A 41 3.43 -39.53 -7.41
CA LEU A 41 2.41 -39.96 -8.36
C LEU A 41 2.97 -40.68 -9.61
N LYS A 42 4.28 -40.61 -9.87
CA LYS A 42 4.88 -41.34 -10.99
C LYS A 42 5.03 -42.81 -10.61
N ILE A 43 4.21 -43.65 -11.23
CA ILE A 43 4.35 -45.10 -11.18
C ILE A 43 5.62 -45.46 -11.97
N ASP A 44 6.68 -45.82 -11.26
CA ASP A 44 7.91 -46.30 -11.85
C ASP A 44 7.68 -47.73 -12.39
N ASP A 45 7.85 -47.93 -13.70
CA ASP A 45 7.74 -49.24 -14.38
C ASP A 45 8.74 -50.30 -13.83
N SER A 46 9.74 -49.84 -13.07
CA SER A 46 10.78 -50.61 -12.37
C SER A 46 10.25 -51.39 -11.15
N SER A 47 9.03 -51.09 -10.67
CA SER A 47 8.33 -51.85 -9.61
C SER A 47 8.10 -53.34 -9.96
N LYS A 48 8.21 -53.71 -11.25
CA LYS A 48 8.10 -55.11 -11.72
C LYS A 48 9.24 -56.02 -11.26
N ILE A 49 10.35 -55.48 -10.73
CA ILE A 49 11.53 -56.28 -10.36
C ILE A 49 11.40 -56.89 -8.94
N TYR A 50 10.53 -56.34 -8.08
CA TYR A 50 10.32 -56.82 -6.71
C TYR A 50 8.96 -57.53 -6.48
N ASP A 51 8.29 -57.92 -7.56
CA ASP A 51 6.91 -58.45 -7.54
C ASP A 51 6.77 -59.89 -7.00
N ASP A 52 7.87 -60.53 -6.56
CA ASP A 52 7.87 -61.94 -6.17
C ASP A 52 7.25 -62.22 -4.79
N LEU A 53 6.99 -61.20 -3.96
CA LEU A 53 6.46 -61.43 -2.61
C LEU A 53 5.18 -60.68 -2.22
N GLY A 54 4.63 -59.79 -3.06
CA GLY A 54 3.32 -59.13 -2.85
C GLY A 54 3.12 -58.29 -1.57
N LEU A 55 4.04 -58.38 -0.60
CA LEU A 55 3.95 -57.83 0.75
C LEU A 55 4.34 -56.34 0.84
N ASN A 56 4.98 -55.78 -0.20
CA ASN A 56 5.57 -54.43 -0.16
C ASN A 56 4.69 -53.34 -0.79
N LYS A 57 3.75 -53.69 -1.68
CA LYS A 57 2.99 -52.69 -2.47
C LYS A 57 1.92 -51.96 -1.66
N GLY A 58 1.26 -52.64 -0.73
CA GLY A 58 0.22 -52.02 0.11
C GLY A 58 0.78 -51.00 1.08
N SER A 59 1.85 -51.35 1.81
CA SER A 59 2.50 -50.44 2.76
C SER A 59 3.17 -49.25 2.07
N GLN A 60 3.78 -49.44 0.88
CA GLN A 60 4.36 -48.32 0.14
C GLN A 60 3.29 -47.32 -0.33
N ALA A 61 2.15 -47.81 -0.82
CA ALA A 61 1.05 -46.94 -1.24
C ALA A 61 0.47 -46.11 -0.08
N GLU A 62 0.39 -46.68 1.12
CA GLU A 62 -0.01 -45.94 2.32
C GLU A 62 1.01 -44.87 2.71
N ILE A 63 2.31 -45.19 2.65
CA ILE A 63 3.40 -44.23 2.92
C ILE A 63 3.33 -43.06 1.94
N ASP A 64 3.20 -43.35 0.63
CA ASP A 64 3.12 -42.32 -0.41
C ASP A 64 1.86 -41.44 -0.22
N SER A 65 0.73 -42.05 0.19
CA SER A 65 -0.51 -41.33 0.50
C SER A 65 -0.35 -40.37 1.68
N PHE A 66 0.29 -40.81 2.76
CA PHE A 66 0.58 -39.95 3.92
C PHE A 66 1.54 -38.81 3.55
N GLU A 67 2.55 -39.08 2.74
CA GLU A 67 3.48 -38.04 2.30
C GLU A 67 2.78 -36.99 1.42
N ILE A 68 1.91 -37.40 0.50
CA ILE A 68 1.09 -36.49 -0.32
C ILE A 68 0.19 -35.62 0.57
N GLU A 69 -0.41 -36.18 1.63
CA GLU A 69 -1.26 -35.43 2.55
C GLU A 69 -0.47 -34.33 3.29
N ILE A 70 0.70 -34.66 3.82
CA ILE A 70 1.59 -33.70 4.49
C ILE A 70 2.00 -32.58 3.53
N ARG A 71 2.39 -32.92 2.30
CA ARG A 71 2.78 -31.96 1.27
C ARG A 71 1.63 -31.06 0.83
N SER A 72 0.43 -31.60 0.73
CA SER A 72 -0.79 -30.84 0.44
C SER A 72 -1.09 -29.82 1.55
N SER A 73 -0.95 -30.24 2.81
CA SER A 73 -1.12 -29.34 3.97
C SER A 73 -0.09 -28.20 3.96
N ASN A 74 1.18 -28.51 3.66
CA ASN A 74 2.23 -27.49 3.52
C ASN A 74 1.94 -26.50 2.39
N LEU A 75 1.42 -26.98 1.25
CA LEU A 75 1.01 -26.12 0.14
C LEU A 75 -0.09 -25.15 0.58
N VAL A 76 -1.15 -25.63 1.23
CA VAL A 76 -2.24 -24.79 1.74
C VAL A 76 -1.70 -23.71 2.67
N LYS A 77 -0.83 -24.09 3.61
CA LYS A 77 -0.20 -23.15 4.55
C LYS A 77 0.59 -22.05 3.83
N SER A 78 1.40 -22.39 2.81
CA SER A 78 2.12 -21.40 2.03
C SER A 78 1.20 -20.48 1.22
N THR A 79 0.11 -21.01 0.67
CA THR A 79 -0.89 -20.20 -0.06
C THR A 79 -1.66 -19.24 0.86
N GLU A 80 -1.95 -19.66 2.09
CA GLU A 80 -2.56 -18.80 3.11
C GLU A 80 -1.59 -17.68 3.54
N SER A 81 -0.31 -18.02 3.74
CA SER A 81 0.75 -17.05 4.03
C SER A 81 0.85 -15.98 2.93
N LEU A 82 0.79 -16.38 1.65
CA LEU A 82 0.75 -15.44 0.52
C LEU A 82 -0.52 -14.57 0.53
N SER A 83 -1.68 -15.15 0.82
CA SER A 83 -2.95 -14.41 0.90
C SER A 83 -2.92 -13.34 1.98
N LYS A 84 -2.29 -13.64 3.13
CA LYS A 84 -2.07 -12.67 4.20
C LYS A 84 -1.19 -11.49 3.74
N ILE A 85 -0.09 -11.77 3.04
CA ILE A 85 0.79 -10.72 2.49
C ILE A 85 0.00 -9.82 1.53
N VAL A 86 -0.86 -10.38 0.68
CA VAL A 86 -1.71 -9.60 -0.22
C VAL A 86 -2.67 -8.69 0.56
N SER A 87 -3.27 -9.18 1.64
CA SER A 87 -4.14 -8.37 2.50
C SER A 87 -3.36 -7.21 3.13
N ASP A 88 -2.20 -7.51 3.74
CA ASP A 88 -1.36 -6.49 4.38
C ASP A 88 -0.91 -5.40 3.38
N LEU A 89 -0.59 -5.79 2.14
CA LEU A 89 -0.23 -4.83 1.09
C LEU A 89 -1.40 -3.93 0.70
N LYS A 90 -2.63 -4.46 0.59
CA LYS A 90 -3.83 -3.65 0.33
C LYS A 90 -4.04 -2.61 1.44
N ASP A 91 -3.92 -3.03 2.69
CA ASP A 91 -4.07 -2.14 3.84
C ASP A 91 -3.00 -1.04 3.84
N LEU A 92 -1.75 -1.38 3.52
CA LEU A 92 -0.66 -0.41 3.39
C LEU A 92 -0.93 0.60 2.27
N THR A 93 -1.33 0.15 1.08
CA THR A 93 -1.63 1.04 -0.06
C THR A 93 -2.78 2.00 0.27
N ILE A 94 -3.89 1.48 0.78
CA ILE A 94 -5.07 2.28 1.13
C ILE A 94 -4.69 3.36 2.15
N LEU A 95 -3.96 2.99 3.22
CA LEU A 95 -3.58 3.93 4.27
C LEU A 95 -2.57 4.99 3.82
N ASN A 96 -1.70 4.66 2.85
CA ASN A 96 -0.71 5.61 2.37
C ASN A 96 -1.34 6.67 1.44
N ASP A 97 -2.30 6.25 0.62
CA ASP A 97 -3.04 7.18 -0.26
C ASP A 97 -3.77 8.26 0.54
N PHE A 98 -4.43 7.91 1.65
CA PHE A 98 -5.12 8.90 2.50
C PHE A 98 -4.19 9.96 3.08
N LYS A 99 -2.98 9.57 3.50
CA LYS A 99 -2.01 10.53 4.07
C LYS A 99 -1.50 11.48 3.00
N SER A 100 -1.19 10.98 1.82
CA SER A 100 -0.75 11.79 0.67
C SER A 100 -1.84 12.79 0.27
N ILE A 101 -3.07 12.30 0.11
CA ILE A 101 -4.24 13.13 -0.23
C ILE A 101 -4.47 14.20 0.83
N ASN A 102 -4.44 13.85 2.13
CA ASN A 102 -4.61 14.83 3.21
C ASN A 102 -3.53 15.91 3.22
N SER A 103 -2.27 15.53 2.91
CA SER A 103 -1.17 16.50 2.77
C SER A 103 -1.43 17.48 1.62
N GLN A 104 -1.86 16.97 0.45
CA GLN A 104 -2.20 17.80 -0.70
C GLN A 104 -3.38 18.73 -0.40
N ILE A 105 -4.46 18.22 0.20
CA ILE A 105 -5.62 19.02 0.61
C ILE A 105 -5.19 20.12 1.59
N THR A 106 -4.38 19.77 2.60
CA THR A 106 -3.91 20.74 3.60
C THR A 106 -3.08 21.85 2.94
N SER A 107 -2.17 21.50 2.04
CA SER A 107 -1.38 22.47 1.29
C SER A 107 -2.25 23.38 0.42
N HIS A 108 -3.26 22.81 -0.25
CA HIS A 108 -4.19 23.59 -1.05
C HIS A 108 -5.06 24.54 -0.19
N CYS A 109 -5.55 24.08 0.96
CA CYS A 109 -6.26 24.92 1.91
C CYS A 109 -5.39 26.08 2.43
N GLN A 110 -4.10 25.83 2.69
CA GLN A 110 -3.16 26.88 3.08
C GLN A 110 -2.98 27.90 1.96
N PHE A 111 -2.79 27.44 0.72
CA PHE A 111 -2.69 28.33 -0.44
C PHE A 111 -3.93 29.20 -0.61
N LEU A 112 -5.13 28.61 -0.53
CA LEU A 112 -6.39 29.35 -0.63
C LEU A 112 -6.53 30.40 0.47
N ARG A 113 -6.16 30.09 1.72
CA ARG A 113 -6.17 31.05 2.83
C ARG A 113 -5.19 32.20 2.64
N MET A 114 -4.02 31.93 2.07
CA MET A 114 -3.07 33.00 1.74
C MET A 114 -3.64 33.93 0.66
N ASN A 115 -4.23 33.35 -0.39
CA ASN A 115 -4.86 34.11 -1.46
C ASN A 115 -6.07 34.94 -0.96
N GLU A 116 -6.88 34.37 -0.06
CA GLU A 116 -7.98 35.08 0.61
C GLU A 116 -7.47 36.31 1.37
N ASN A 117 -6.39 36.14 2.15
CA ASN A 117 -5.78 37.24 2.89
C ASN A 117 -5.22 38.34 1.96
N ASP A 118 -4.60 37.95 0.85
CA ASP A 118 -4.09 38.90 -0.15
C ASP A 118 -5.22 39.71 -0.79
N ILE A 119 -6.34 39.05 -1.12
CA ILE A 119 -7.55 39.70 -1.64
C ILE A 119 -8.11 40.67 -0.59
N ASP A 120 -8.22 40.26 0.68
CA ASP A 120 -8.71 41.10 1.76
C ASP A 120 -7.85 42.36 1.97
N ILE A 121 -6.53 42.22 1.86
CA ILE A 121 -5.59 43.36 1.91
C ILE A 121 -5.87 44.31 0.76
N GLN A 122 -5.96 43.81 -0.48
CA GLN A 122 -6.23 44.64 -1.65
C GLN A 122 -7.59 45.36 -1.53
N LEU A 123 -8.61 44.67 -1.02
CA LEU A 123 -9.95 45.22 -0.85
C LEU A 123 -9.97 46.34 0.20
N ARG A 124 -9.20 46.19 1.28
CA ARG A 124 -9.01 47.23 2.30
C ARG A 124 -8.29 48.44 1.73
N MET A 125 -7.22 48.24 0.96
CA MET A 125 -6.51 49.34 0.29
C MET A 125 -7.42 50.11 -0.68
N ALA A 126 -8.21 49.39 -1.50
CA ALA A 126 -9.15 50.02 -2.42
C ALA A 126 -10.22 50.83 -1.68
N LYS A 127 -10.74 50.31 -0.56
CA LYS A 127 -11.67 51.03 0.31
C LYS A 127 -11.06 52.32 0.85
N ASP A 128 -9.81 52.28 1.34
CA ASP A 128 -9.14 53.44 1.91
C ASP A 128 -8.90 54.54 0.85
N VAL A 129 -8.55 54.14 -0.38
CA VAL A 129 -8.43 55.06 -1.52
C VAL A 129 -9.77 55.71 -1.86
N LEU A 130 -10.84 54.93 -1.96
CA LEU A 130 -12.19 55.45 -2.22
C LEU A 130 -12.65 56.42 -1.12
N PHE A 131 -12.41 56.07 0.14
CA PHE A 131 -12.74 56.93 1.27
C PHE A 131 -12.04 58.28 1.18
N LYS A 132 -10.74 58.27 0.85
CA LYS A 132 -9.95 59.49 0.68
C LYS A 132 -10.48 60.35 -0.47
N LEU A 133 -10.72 59.75 -1.64
CA LEU A 133 -11.29 60.45 -2.80
C LEU A 133 -12.64 61.10 -2.48
N LEU A 134 -13.49 60.40 -1.72
CA LEU A 134 -14.81 60.90 -1.34
C LEU A 134 -14.69 62.08 -0.35
N GLN A 135 -13.73 62.01 0.57
CA GLN A 135 -13.43 63.10 1.50
C GLN A 135 -12.87 64.33 0.78
N ASP A 136 -11.96 64.13 -0.19
CA ASP A 136 -11.42 65.20 -1.03
C ASP A 136 -12.53 65.88 -1.84
N LEU A 137 -13.41 65.10 -2.48
CA LEU A 137 -14.57 65.61 -3.22
C LEU A 137 -15.54 66.39 -2.33
N GLN A 138 -15.80 65.86 -1.12
CA GLN A 138 -16.63 66.54 -0.13
C GLN A 138 -16.02 67.90 0.22
N ASN A 139 -14.72 67.95 0.54
CA ASN A 139 -14.02 69.19 0.84
C ASN A 139 -14.10 70.20 -0.31
N GLU A 140 -13.89 69.75 -1.56
CA GLU A 140 -14.01 70.59 -2.74
C GLU A 140 -15.43 71.16 -2.92
N TYR A 141 -16.46 70.34 -2.72
CA TYR A 141 -17.85 70.79 -2.74
C TYR A 141 -18.15 71.86 -1.68
N TYR A 142 -17.65 71.69 -0.45
CA TYR A 142 -17.87 72.68 0.62
C TYR A 142 -17.05 73.96 0.46
N THR A 143 -15.91 73.91 -0.23
CA THR A 143 -15.00 75.05 -0.48
C THR A 143 -15.23 75.74 -1.83
N SER A 144 -16.01 75.14 -2.72
CA SER A 144 -16.38 75.73 -4.01
C SER A 144 -17.10 77.07 -3.84
N ARG A 145 -16.69 78.05 -4.66
CA ARG A 145 -17.25 79.42 -4.68
C ARG A 145 -18.66 79.52 -5.27
N TYR A 146 -19.22 78.42 -5.78
CA TYR A 146 -20.56 78.38 -6.38
C TYR A 146 -21.65 77.91 -5.41
N LYS A 147 -21.44 78.11 -4.10
CA LYS A 147 -22.52 78.04 -3.11
C LYS A 147 -23.38 79.31 -3.14
#